data_AF-A0A356SF30-F1
#
_entry.id   AF-A0A356SF30-F1
#
_cell.length_a   1.000
_cell.length_b   1.000
_cell.length_c   1.000
_cell.angle_alpha   90.00
_cell.angle_beta   90.00
_cell.angle_gamma   90.00
#
_symmetry.space_group_name_H-M   'P 1'
#
loop_
_entity.id
_entity.type
_entity.pdbx_description
1 polymer ?
#
loop_
_entity_poly.entity_id
_entity_poly.type
_entity_poly.pdbx_seq_one_letter_code
_entity_poly.pdbx_strand_id
1 'polypeptide(L)'
;MFKNKVIASLVGAALLGACSQSESPAPTAVDAAPAVAAVDSQRIANAAEEPEMWLTYGGSYDETRHSSLASINGDTVQNLGVDWVYTMDKPRGAEATPIVVDGVMYVTGSWSIVYAVDARTGEELWTYDPEVSGEDAVKGCCDVVNRGVAVHDG
;
A
#
# COMPACT_ATOMS: atom_id res chain seq x y z
N MET A 1 -12.02 61.27 -51.61
CA MET A 1 -12.72 62.57 -51.57
C MET A 1 -12.83 62.99 -50.11
N PHE A 2 -12.28 64.16 -49.79
CA PHE A 2 -12.14 64.81 -48.48
C PHE A 2 -13.30 64.65 -47.48
N LYS A 3 -13.01 64.47 -46.17
CA LYS A 3 -13.00 65.56 -45.16
C LYS A 3 -12.75 65.04 -43.73
N ASN A 4 -11.80 65.71 -43.07
CA ASN A 4 -11.56 65.77 -41.63
C ASN A 4 -12.59 66.67 -40.91
N LYS A 5 -12.75 66.45 -39.59
CA LYS A 5 -12.99 67.41 -38.45
C LYS A 5 -14.08 66.88 -37.49
N VAL A 6 -14.08 66.99 -36.15
CA VAL A 6 -13.12 67.36 -35.05
C VAL A 6 -13.98 67.43 -33.74
N ILE A 7 -13.38 67.15 -32.55
CA ILE A 7 -13.81 67.56 -31.15
C ILE A 7 -15.05 66.82 -30.56
N ALA A 8 -15.20 66.43 -29.28
CA ALA A 8 -14.57 66.74 -27.98
C ALA A 8 -14.76 65.58 -26.97
N SER A 9 -13.95 65.62 -25.91
CA SER A 9 -13.92 64.78 -24.70
C SER A 9 -15.23 64.59 -23.95
N LEU A 10 -15.34 63.45 -23.25
CA LEU A 10 -15.81 63.40 -21.86
C LEU A 10 -15.18 62.21 -21.13
N VAL A 11 -14.50 62.55 -20.04
CA VAL A 11 -13.83 61.67 -19.08
C VAL A 11 -14.90 60.92 -18.27
N GLY A 12 -14.78 59.60 -18.20
CA GLY A 12 -15.55 58.75 -17.27
C GLY A 12 -14.61 57.79 -16.56
N ALA A 13 -14.20 58.16 -15.35
CA ALA A 13 -13.45 57.28 -14.44
C ALA A 13 -14.39 56.18 -13.93
N ALA A 14 -14.07 54.92 -14.20
CA ALA A 14 -14.71 53.76 -13.57
C ALA A 14 -13.67 53.01 -12.73
N LEU A 15 -14.06 52.77 -11.49
CA LEU A 15 -13.24 52.34 -10.37
C LEU A 15 -12.71 50.92 -10.51
N LEU A 16 -11.55 50.74 -9.88
CA LEU A 16 -10.82 49.49 -9.62
C LEU A 16 -11.71 48.37 -9.09
N GLY A 17 -11.63 47.22 -9.75
CA GLY A 17 -12.02 45.91 -9.21
C GLY A 17 -10.89 44.92 -9.46
N ALA A 18 -9.75 45.11 -8.79
CA ALA A 18 -8.69 44.10 -8.77
C ALA A 18 -9.16 42.94 -7.88
N CYS A 19 -9.64 41.86 -8.50
CA CYS A 19 -9.80 40.58 -7.81
C CYS A 19 -8.40 40.05 -7.50
N SER A 20 -7.90 40.32 -6.30
CA SER A 20 -6.81 39.53 -5.72
C SER A 20 -7.29 38.10 -5.60
N GLN A 21 -6.86 37.21 -6.50
CA GLN A 21 -6.89 35.79 -6.23
C GLN A 21 -5.93 35.56 -5.07
N SER A 22 -6.50 35.37 -3.88
CA SER A 22 -5.78 34.72 -2.79
C SER A 22 -5.48 33.31 -3.27
N GLU A 23 -4.26 33.09 -3.74
CA GLU A 23 -3.75 31.77 -4.08
C GLU A 23 -3.74 30.96 -2.78
N SER A 24 -4.78 30.16 -2.59
CA SER A 24 -4.85 29.22 -1.48
C SER A 24 -3.73 28.21 -1.71
N PRO A 25 -2.81 27.99 -0.76
CA PRO A 25 -1.79 26.96 -0.92
C PRO A 25 -2.48 25.64 -1.19
N ALA A 26 -2.04 24.94 -2.24
CA ALA A 26 -2.53 23.63 -2.61
C ALA A 26 -2.47 22.70 -1.38
N PRO A 27 -3.49 21.85 -1.16
CA PRO A 27 -3.39 20.85 -0.11
C PRO A 27 -2.13 20.03 -0.35
N THR A 28 -1.27 19.96 0.67
CA THR A 28 -0.13 19.05 0.72
C THR A 28 -0.62 17.67 0.29
N ALA A 29 0.04 17.06 -0.69
CA ALA A 29 -0.33 15.75 -1.21
C ALA A 29 -0.52 14.79 -0.04
N VAL A 30 -1.75 14.32 0.14
CA VAL A 30 -2.05 13.18 1.00
C VAL A 30 -1.37 12.00 0.30
N ASP A 31 -0.51 11.26 1.02
CA ASP A 31 0.17 10.09 0.47
C ASP A 31 -0.85 9.19 -0.24
N ALA A 32 -0.68 9.03 -1.55
CA ALA A 32 -1.52 8.11 -2.31
C ALA A 32 -1.21 6.69 -1.83
N ALA A 33 -2.24 5.85 -1.74
CA ALA A 33 -2.06 4.44 -1.43
C ALA A 33 -0.98 3.83 -2.36
N PRO A 34 -0.15 2.88 -1.87
CA PRO A 34 0.92 2.31 -2.68
C PRO A 34 0.37 1.73 -3.98
N ALA A 35 0.92 2.17 -5.11
CA ALA A 35 0.61 1.56 -6.40
C ALA A 35 1.45 0.29 -6.54
N VAL A 36 0.81 -0.87 -6.47
CA VAL A 36 1.47 -2.17 -6.62
C VAL A 36 1.65 -2.47 -8.11
N ALA A 37 2.89 -2.70 -8.55
CA ALA A 37 3.16 -3.12 -9.91
C ALA A 37 2.76 -4.59 -10.11
N ALA A 38 2.40 -4.97 -11.34
CA ALA A 38 2.00 -6.34 -11.65
C ALA A 38 3.06 -7.36 -11.19
N VAL A 39 2.61 -8.42 -10.53
CA VAL A 39 3.45 -9.54 -10.09
C VAL A 39 3.28 -10.69 -11.07
N ASP A 40 3.96 -10.61 -12.21
CA ASP A 40 3.92 -11.68 -13.20
C ASP A 40 4.88 -12.84 -12.83
N SER A 41 4.81 -13.93 -13.60
CA SER A 41 5.65 -15.11 -13.34
C SER A 41 7.15 -14.84 -13.52
N GLN A 42 7.52 -13.88 -14.37
CA GLN A 42 8.91 -13.52 -14.61
C GLN A 42 9.50 -12.74 -13.45
N ARG A 43 8.72 -11.81 -12.86
CA ARG A 43 9.08 -11.07 -11.65
C ARG A 43 9.28 -12.02 -10.47
N ILE A 44 8.37 -12.98 -10.26
CA ILE A 44 8.53 -13.99 -9.19
C ILE A 44 9.75 -14.89 -9.46
N ALA A 45 9.99 -15.30 -10.71
CA ALA A 45 11.17 -16.09 -11.06
C ALA A 45 12.49 -15.35 -10.79
N ASN A 46 12.46 -14.02 -10.82
CA ASN A 46 13.60 -13.15 -10.57
C ASN A 46 13.56 -12.50 -9.17
N ALA A 47 12.79 -13.03 -8.21
CA ALA A 47 12.58 -12.40 -6.90
C ALA A 47 13.88 -12.05 -6.16
N ALA A 48 14.96 -12.80 -6.37
CA ALA A 48 16.27 -12.51 -5.77
C ALA A 48 16.88 -11.15 -6.19
N GLU A 49 16.45 -10.60 -7.33
CA GLU A 49 16.88 -9.29 -7.84
C GLU A 49 16.12 -8.11 -7.18
N GLU A 50 15.06 -8.39 -6.41
CA GLU A 50 14.25 -7.41 -5.67
C GLU A 50 14.26 -7.75 -4.17
N PRO A 51 15.40 -7.65 -3.47
CA PRO A 51 15.56 -8.15 -2.10
C PRO A 51 14.70 -7.41 -1.05
N GLU A 52 14.17 -6.24 -1.38
CA GLU A 52 13.21 -5.48 -0.58
C GLU A 52 11.79 -6.08 -0.62
N MET A 53 11.54 -7.01 -1.54
CA MET A 53 10.25 -7.68 -1.72
C MET A 53 10.28 -9.12 -1.20
N TRP A 54 9.11 -9.66 -0.88
CA TRP A 54 8.92 -11.07 -0.57
C TRP A 54 7.76 -11.60 -1.42
N LEU A 55 8.08 -12.01 -2.65
CA LEU A 55 7.09 -12.22 -3.73
C LEU A 55 6.39 -13.59 -3.71
N THR A 56 6.92 -14.57 -2.97
CA THR A 56 6.34 -15.92 -2.86
C THR A 56 6.55 -16.50 -1.46
N TYR A 57 5.90 -17.62 -1.14
CA TYR A 57 5.90 -18.22 0.19
C TYR A 57 7.29 -18.38 0.82
N GLY A 58 8.27 -18.85 0.05
CA GLY A 58 9.67 -19.00 0.48
C GLY A 58 10.59 -17.82 0.18
N GLY A 59 10.07 -16.68 -0.28
CA GLY A 59 10.83 -15.52 -0.76
C GLY A 59 11.23 -15.65 -2.24
N SER A 60 11.72 -16.81 -2.63
CA SER A 60 12.06 -17.21 -4.00
C SER A 60 11.64 -18.67 -4.28
N TYR A 61 11.63 -19.08 -5.55
CA TYR A 61 11.20 -20.44 -5.94
C TYR A 61 12.11 -21.57 -5.44
N ASP A 62 13.32 -21.28 -5.00
CA ASP A 62 14.20 -22.25 -4.34
C ASP A 62 13.82 -22.51 -2.87
N GLU A 63 12.85 -21.75 -2.33
CA GLU A 63 12.26 -21.91 -0.99
C GLU A 63 13.29 -21.88 0.16
N THR A 64 14.42 -21.18 -0.03
CA THR A 64 15.50 -21.11 0.97
C THR A 64 15.16 -20.21 2.16
N ARG A 65 14.15 -19.33 2.02
CA ARG A 65 13.75 -18.33 3.02
C ARG A 65 14.92 -17.44 3.47
N HIS A 66 15.83 -17.15 2.55
CA HIS A 66 17.01 -16.33 2.79
C HIS A 66 16.81 -14.93 2.21
N SER A 67 16.97 -13.89 3.04
CA SER A 67 17.02 -12.50 2.60
C SER A 67 18.48 -12.03 2.52
N SER A 68 18.84 -11.28 1.46
CA SER A 68 20.15 -10.64 1.34
C SER A 68 20.23 -9.27 2.05
N LEU A 69 19.13 -8.77 2.63
CA LEU A 69 19.11 -7.54 3.41
C LEU A 69 19.96 -7.70 4.68
N ALA A 70 20.77 -6.68 4.99
CA ALA A 70 21.78 -6.75 6.05
C ALA A 70 21.79 -5.54 7.01
N SER A 71 20.77 -4.67 6.95
CA SER A 71 20.64 -3.53 7.86
C SER A 71 20.49 -3.97 9.32
N ILE A 72 19.80 -5.10 9.54
CA ILE A 72 19.76 -5.82 10.82
C ILE A 72 20.77 -6.96 10.76
N ASN A 73 21.77 -6.93 11.63
CA ASN A 73 22.85 -7.91 11.70
C ASN A 73 23.35 -8.09 13.14
N GLY A 74 24.41 -8.87 13.33
CA GLY A 74 24.96 -9.18 14.65
C GLY A 74 25.37 -7.96 15.49
N ASP A 75 25.67 -6.83 14.84
CA ASP A 75 26.07 -5.59 15.49
C ASP A 75 24.92 -4.59 15.66
N THR A 76 23.75 -4.80 15.04
CA THR A 76 22.62 -3.85 15.09
C THR A 76 21.35 -4.43 15.70
N VAL A 77 21.24 -5.75 15.84
CA VAL A 77 20.03 -6.46 16.34
C VAL A 77 19.60 -6.02 17.74
N GLN A 78 20.53 -5.58 18.59
CA GLN A 78 20.25 -5.08 19.94
C GLN A 78 19.47 -3.76 19.96
N ASN A 79 19.42 -3.05 18.83
CA ASN A 79 18.67 -1.80 18.69
C ASN A 79 17.25 -2.05 18.13
N LEU A 80 16.88 -3.30 17.87
CA LEU A 80 15.58 -3.63 17.29
C LEU A 80 14.45 -3.30 18.26
N GLY A 81 13.39 -2.70 17.75
CA GLY A 81 12.17 -2.40 18.48
C GLY A 81 10.94 -2.72 17.64
N VAL A 82 9.78 -2.75 18.28
CA VAL A 82 8.49 -2.84 17.59
C VAL A 82 8.21 -1.49 16.93
N ASP A 83 7.97 -1.50 15.62
CA ASP A 83 7.59 -0.31 14.86
C ASP A 83 6.06 -0.12 14.86
N TRP A 84 5.32 -1.19 14.58
CA TRP A 84 3.85 -1.21 14.65
C TRP A 84 3.31 -2.62 14.98
N VAL A 85 2.03 -2.68 15.35
CA VAL A 85 1.29 -3.92 15.62
C VAL A 85 -0.07 -3.84 14.94
N TYR A 86 -0.41 -4.87 14.17
CA TYR A 86 -1.74 -5.04 13.58
C TYR A 86 -2.51 -6.15 14.32
N THR A 87 -3.75 -5.88 14.70
CA THR A 87 -4.62 -6.84 15.42
C THR A 87 -5.66 -7.38 14.45
N MET A 88 -5.67 -8.70 14.24
CA MET A 88 -6.65 -9.37 13.38
C MET A 88 -8.00 -9.53 14.08
N ASP A 89 -9.09 -9.46 13.31
CA ASP A 89 -10.47 -9.45 13.83
C ASP A 89 -10.90 -10.76 14.49
N LYS A 90 -10.45 -11.91 13.97
CA LYS A 90 -10.83 -13.25 14.46
C LYS A 90 -9.59 -14.05 14.87
N PRO A 91 -8.89 -13.68 15.96
CA PRO A 91 -7.60 -14.26 16.30
C PRO A 91 -7.73 -15.72 16.79
N ARG A 92 -7.18 -16.65 16.03
CA ARG A 92 -6.89 -18.06 16.39
C ARG A 92 -5.46 -18.40 15.90
N GLY A 93 -5.16 -19.66 15.58
CA GLY A 93 -3.84 -20.03 15.06
C GLY A 93 -3.43 -19.19 13.84
N ALA A 94 -2.21 -18.66 13.88
CA ALA A 94 -1.58 -17.87 12.82
C ALA A 94 -0.36 -18.63 12.28
N GLU A 95 -0.45 -19.10 11.04
CA GLU A 95 0.62 -19.87 10.36
C GLU A 95 1.14 -19.18 9.08
N ALA A 96 0.61 -18.01 8.74
CA ALA A 96 0.91 -17.35 7.48
C ALA A 96 2.34 -16.81 7.42
N THR A 97 3.00 -16.99 6.28
CA THR A 97 4.13 -16.14 5.89
C THR A 97 3.58 -14.94 5.11
N PRO A 98 3.81 -13.69 5.55
CA PRO A 98 3.39 -12.52 4.81
C PRO A 98 4.06 -12.43 3.43
N ILE A 99 3.32 -11.95 2.43
CA ILE A 99 3.82 -11.59 1.11
C ILE A 99 3.94 -10.06 1.08
N VAL A 100 5.09 -9.52 0.71
CA VAL A 100 5.32 -8.06 0.69
C VAL A 100 5.69 -7.64 -0.72
N VAL A 101 4.87 -6.77 -1.30
CA VAL A 101 5.04 -6.25 -2.67
C VAL A 101 4.80 -4.76 -2.67
N ASP A 102 5.79 -4.00 -3.14
CA ASP A 102 5.70 -2.56 -3.41
C ASP A 102 5.09 -1.75 -2.24
N GLY A 103 5.48 -2.10 -1.00
CA GLY A 103 5.03 -1.42 0.22
C GLY A 103 3.72 -1.96 0.82
N VAL A 104 3.07 -2.93 0.18
CA VAL A 104 1.87 -3.60 0.72
C VAL A 104 2.23 -4.98 1.26
N MET A 105 1.83 -5.26 2.49
CA MET A 105 1.90 -6.58 3.11
C MET A 105 0.55 -7.28 3.01
N TYR A 106 0.53 -8.46 2.40
CA TYR A 106 -0.61 -9.36 2.34
C TYR A 106 -0.41 -10.53 3.30
N VAL A 107 -1.35 -10.75 4.20
CA VAL A 107 -1.27 -11.82 5.19
C VAL A 107 -2.65 -12.44 5.42
N THR A 108 -2.70 -13.76 5.59
CA THR A 108 -3.93 -14.45 6.00
C THR A 108 -3.97 -14.62 7.51
N GLY A 109 -5.13 -14.38 8.11
CA GLY A 109 -5.41 -14.82 9.47
C GLY A 109 -6.14 -16.16 9.51
N SER A 110 -6.66 -16.47 10.69
CA SER A 110 -7.59 -17.57 10.88
C SER A 110 -8.87 -17.37 10.06
N TRP A 111 -9.59 -18.46 9.79
CA TRP A 111 -10.79 -18.45 8.93
C TRP A 111 -10.52 -18.05 7.47
N SER A 112 -9.25 -18.06 7.06
CA SER A 112 -8.80 -17.65 5.71
C SER A 112 -9.13 -16.20 5.34
N ILE A 113 -9.30 -15.33 6.35
CA ILE A 113 -9.43 -13.89 6.13
C ILE A 113 -8.11 -13.36 5.60
N VAL A 114 -8.15 -12.58 4.52
CA VAL A 114 -6.98 -11.92 3.92
C VAL A 114 -6.97 -10.46 4.34
N TYR A 115 -5.83 -9.98 4.82
CA TYR A 115 -5.60 -8.59 5.17
C TYR A 115 -4.51 -8.03 4.26
N ALA A 116 -4.75 -6.84 3.72
CA ALA A 116 -3.72 -6.01 3.09
C ALA A 116 -3.44 -4.81 3.99
N VAL A 117 -2.17 -4.62 4.30
CA VAL A 117 -1.69 -3.62 5.27
C VAL A 117 -0.55 -2.84 4.63
N ASP A 118 -0.50 -1.53 4.85
CA ASP A 118 0.68 -0.74 4.54
C ASP A 118 1.87 -1.25 5.38
N ALA A 119 2.91 -1.74 4.72
CA ALA A 119 4.03 -2.40 5.40
C ALA A 119 4.88 -1.44 6.26
N ARG A 120 4.75 -0.12 6.04
CA ARG A 120 5.46 0.91 6.79
C ARG A 120 4.68 1.38 7.99
N THR A 121 3.38 1.61 7.86
CA THR A 121 2.58 2.21 8.93
C THR A 121 1.79 1.19 9.75
N GLY A 122 1.55 0.00 9.20
CA GLY A 122 0.63 -0.99 9.79
C GLY A 122 -0.85 -0.64 9.59
N GLU A 123 -1.17 0.37 8.77
CA GLU A 123 -2.55 0.75 8.44
C GLU A 123 -3.19 -0.30 7.53
N GLU A 124 -4.41 -0.73 7.87
CA GLU A 124 -5.19 -1.62 7.01
C GLU A 124 -5.64 -0.89 5.74
N LEU A 125 -5.28 -1.45 4.58
CA LEU A 125 -5.72 -0.96 3.28
C LEU A 125 -7.07 -1.56 2.90
N TRP A 126 -7.21 -2.87 3.11
CA TRP A 126 -8.46 -3.61 2.93
C TRP A 126 -8.41 -4.98 3.60
N THR A 127 -9.59 -5.55 3.79
CA THR A 127 -9.80 -6.91 4.29
C THR A 127 -10.78 -7.67 3.40
N TYR A 128 -10.51 -8.96 3.19
CA TYR A 128 -11.41 -9.89 2.53
C TYR A 128 -11.71 -11.08 3.46
N ASP A 129 -12.95 -11.19 3.93
CA ASP A 129 -13.44 -12.33 4.70
C ASP A 129 -14.25 -13.26 3.78
N PRO A 130 -13.82 -14.52 3.57
CA PRO A 130 -14.58 -15.51 2.79
C PRO A 130 -15.81 -16.06 3.54
N GLU A 131 -16.07 -15.60 4.77
CA GLU A 131 -17.22 -15.96 5.61
C GLU A 131 -17.32 -17.47 5.91
N VAL A 132 -16.17 -18.12 6.17
CA VAL A 132 -16.13 -19.56 6.53
C VAL A 132 -17.03 -19.82 7.73
N SER A 133 -18.02 -20.70 7.53
CA SER A 133 -19.01 -21.01 8.55
C SER A 133 -18.40 -21.74 9.75
N GLY A 134 -18.99 -21.57 10.94
CA GLY A 134 -18.61 -22.33 12.12
C GLY A 134 -18.79 -23.85 11.94
N GLU A 135 -19.78 -24.26 11.15
CA GLU A 135 -20.06 -25.67 10.83
C GLU A 135 -18.97 -26.28 9.94
N ASP A 136 -18.38 -25.50 9.04
CA ASP A 136 -17.24 -25.94 8.23
C ASP A 136 -15.94 -25.94 9.04
N ALA A 137 -15.75 -24.94 9.90
CA ALA A 137 -14.56 -24.82 10.73
C ALA A 137 -14.35 -26.01 11.68
N VAL A 138 -15.42 -26.57 12.25
CA VAL A 138 -15.31 -27.75 13.14
C VAL A 138 -14.88 -29.02 12.39
N LYS A 139 -14.90 -29.03 11.05
CA LYS A 139 -14.39 -30.14 10.24
C LYS A 139 -12.87 -30.15 10.16
N GLY A 140 -12.21 -29.03 10.46
CA GLY A 140 -10.76 -28.94 10.56
C GLY A 140 -10.26 -29.71 11.79
N CYS A 141 -9.24 -30.56 11.61
CA CYS A 141 -8.70 -31.35 12.72
C CYS A 141 -8.01 -30.52 13.79
N CYS A 142 -7.43 -29.38 13.40
CA CYS A 142 -6.26 -28.82 14.03
C CYS A 142 -6.30 -27.28 14.02
N ASP A 143 -7.48 -26.71 14.32
CA ASP A 143 -7.81 -25.28 14.23
C ASP A 143 -8.11 -24.78 12.79
N VAL A 144 -8.62 -23.55 12.70
CA VAL A 144 -8.99 -22.83 11.47
C VAL A 144 -7.80 -22.05 10.88
N VAL A 145 -6.64 -22.70 10.82
CA VAL A 145 -5.39 -22.12 10.34
C VAL A 145 -5.34 -22.00 8.83
N ASN A 146 -4.58 -21.01 8.34
CA ASN A 146 -4.23 -20.83 6.93
C ASN A 146 -2.73 -20.48 6.84
N ARG A 147 -2.03 -21.01 5.82
CA ARG A 147 -0.57 -20.88 5.68
C ARG A 147 -0.13 -19.72 4.80
N GLY A 148 -1.05 -18.96 4.21
CA GLY A 148 -0.72 -17.73 3.49
C GLY A 148 -1.49 -17.56 2.19
N VAL A 149 -1.04 -16.57 1.43
CA VAL A 149 -1.56 -16.18 0.13
C VAL A 149 -0.47 -16.26 -0.94
N ALA A 150 -0.90 -16.24 -2.19
CA ALA A 150 -0.04 -15.98 -3.35
C ALA A 150 -0.60 -14.76 -4.09
N VAL A 151 0.28 -14.02 -4.75
CA VAL A 151 -0.03 -12.84 -5.57
C VAL A 151 0.42 -13.12 -7.00
N HIS A 152 -0.41 -12.78 -7.98
CA HIS A 152 -0.10 -12.95 -9.40
C HIS A 152 -0.99 -12.05 -10.25
N ASP A 153 -0.43 -11.39 -11.26
CA ASP A 153 -1.13 -10.58 -12.28
C ASP A 153 -2.25 -9.68 -11.72
N GLY A 154 -1.86 -8.69 -10.90
CA GLY A 154 -2.76 -7.70 -10.28
C GLY A 154 -3.44 -6.74 -11.27
#